data_AF-A0A4P6JQB2-F1
#
_entry.id   AF-A0A4P6JQB2-F1
#
_cell.length_a   1.000
_cell.length_b   1.000
_cell.length_c   1.000
_cell.angle_alpha   90.00
_cell.angle_beta   90.00
_cell.angle_gamma   90.00
#
_symmetry.space_group_name_H-M   'P 1'
#
loop_
_entity.id
_entity.type
_entity.pdbx_description
1 polymer ?
#
loop_
_entity_poly.entity_id
_entity_poly.type
_entity_poly.pdbx_seq_one_letter_code
_entity_poly.pdbx_strand_id
1 'polypeptide(L)' 'MFDEQILVEPDAAIAPDTDNDPTRCYVCGEKATAVCGRCKLAVCEEHQQKEREPVTKISMILCDECADYYDGLVRPD' A
#
# COMPACT_ATOMS: atom_id res chain seq x y z
N MET A 1 -10.79 -54.08 -14.35
CA MET A 1 -11.34 -53.24 -13.28
C MET A 1 -10.98 -51.82 -13.65
N PHE A 2 -12.01 -50.99 -13.80
CA PHE A 2 -11.88 -49.57 -14.11
C PHE A 2 -11.41 -48.81 -12.86
N ASP A 3 -11.29 -47.50 -12.99
CA ASP A 3 -11.07 -46.48 -11.97
C ASP A 3 -9.60 -46.09 -11.74
N GLU A 4 -9.24 -44.82 -11.73
CA GLU A 4 -9.86 -43.61 -12.29
C GLU A 4 -8.74 -42.57 -12.16
N GLN A 5 -8.51 -41.86 -13.24
CA GLN A 5 -7.92 -40.51 -13.30
C GLN A 5 -7.55 -39.89 -11.94
N ILE A 6 -6.26 -39.91 -11.59
CA ILE A 6 -5.73 -39.03 -10.55
C ILE A 6 -5.85 -37.61 -11.11
N LEU A 7 -6.89 -36.91 -10.65
CA LEU A 7 -7.07 -35.48 -10.78
C LEU A 7 -5.82 -34.80 -10.19
N VAL A 8 -4.86 -34.46 -11.05
CA VAL A 8 -3.91 -33.41 -10.74
C VAL A 8 -4.74 -32.13 -10.77
N GLU A 9 -5.26 -31.76 -9.61
CA GLU A 9 -5.88 -30.45 -9.43
C GLU A 9 -4.89 -29.40 -9.93
N PRO A 10 -5.34 -28.48 -10.80
CA PRO A 10 -4.44 -27.59 -11.52
C PRO A 10 -3.67 -26.79 -10.49
N ASP A 11 -2.34 -26.69 -10.66
CA ASP A 11 -1.47 -25.70 -10.05
C ASP A 11 -2.31 -24.49 -9.69
N ALA A 12 -2.63 -24.37 -8.40
CA ALA A 12 -3.27 -23.21 -7.85
C ALA A 12 -2.40 -22.08 -8.33
N ALA A 13 -2.91 -21.34 -9.32
CA ALA A 13 -2.27 -20.17 -9.83
C ALA A 13 -2.08 -19.31 -8.59
N ILE A 14 -0.86 -19.31 -8.06
CA ILE A 14 -0.36 -18.26 -7.20
C ILE A 14 -0.37 -17.09 -8.17
N ALA A 15 -1.55 -16.47 -8.31
CA ALA A 15 -1.61 -15.09 -8.72
C ALA A 15 -0.51 -14.44 -7.89
N PRO A 16 0.37 -13.61 -8.48
CA PRO A 16 1.12 -12.72 -7.64
C PRO A 16 0.02 -11.95 -6.92
N ASP A 17 -0.26 -12.34 -5.68
CA ASP A 17 -0.96 -11.52 -4.73
C ASP A 17 -0.09 -10.26 -4.77
N THR A 18 -0.49 -9.29 -5.57
CA THR A 18 -0.42 -7.90 -5.20
C THR A 18 -1.21 -7.82 -3.90
N ASP A 19 -0.59 -8.37 -2.85
CA ASP A 19 -0.92 -8.36 -1.44
C ASP A 19 -0.77 -6.90 -1.05
N ASN A 20 -1.68 -6.06 -1.56
CA ASN A 20 -1.95 -4.78 -0.96
C ASN A 20 -2.80 -5.07 0.28
N ASP A 21 -2.25 -5.92 1.16
CA ASP A 21 -2.84 -6.27 2.42
C ASP A 21 -2.92 -4.96 3.23
N PRO A 22 -4.12 -4.47 3.57
CA PRO A 22 -4.27 -3.19 4.23
C PRO A 22 -3.71 -3.19 5.66
N THR A 23 -3.23 -4.35 6.14
CA THR A 23 -2.61 -4.53 7.45
C THR A 23 -1.10 -4.52 7.39
N ARG A 24 -0.50 -4.49 6.19
CA ARG A 24 0.96 -4.47 5.98
C ARG A 24 1.40 -3.21 5.25
N CYS A 25 2.53 -2.66 5.68
CA CYS A 25 3.13 -1.51 5.04
C CYS A 25 3.66 -1.92 3.67
N TYR A 26 3.25 -1.22 2.62
CA TYR A 26 3.71 -1.52 1.26
C TYR A 26 5.23 -1.33 1.07
N VAL A 27 5.86 -0.51 1.94
CA VAL A 27 7.29 -0.18 1.87
C VAL A 27 8.14 -1.25 2.57
N CYS A 28 7.85 -1.55 3.84
CA CYS A 28 8.68 -2.46 4.67
C CYS A 28 8.01 -3.80 5.00
N GLY A 29 6.72 -3.98 4.71
CA GLY A 29 5.97 -5.19 5.02
C GLY A 29 5.60 -5.38 6.50
N GLU A 30 5.92 -4.43 7.37
CA GLU A 30 5.52 -4.41 8.78
C GLU A 30 4.05 -4.05 8.97
N LYS A 31 3.55 -4.09 10.21
CA LYS A 31 2.15 -3.74 10.50
C LYS A 31 1.84 -2.30 10.07
N ALA A 32 0.90 -2.13 9.15
CA ALA A 32 0.38 -0.83 8.77
C ALA A 32 -0.45 -0.22 9.90
N THR A 33 -0.26 1.07 10.12
CA THR A 33 -0.98 1.87 11.12
C THR A 33 -1.95 2.84 10.48
N ALA A 34 -1.73 3.19 9.22
CA ALA A 34 -2.59 4.08 8.47
C ALA A 34 -2.56 3.76 6.97
N VAL A 35 -3.39 4.47 6.23
CA VAL A 35 -3.50 4.36 4.78
C VAL A 35 -3.25 5.74 4.17
N CYS A 36 -2.41 5.81 3.14
CA CYS A 36 -2.16 7.04 2.42
C CYS A 36 -3.47 7.57 1.83
N GLY A 37 -3.81 8.82 2.14
CA GLY A 37 -5.04 9.47 1.68
C GLY A 37 -5.12 9.58 0.15
N ARG A 38 -3.97 9.61 -0.53
CA ARG A 38 -3.84 9.77 -1.99
C ARG A 38 -3.77 8.44 -2.74
N CYS A 39 -2.76 7.61 -2.50
CA CYS A 39 -2.56 6.36 -3.23
C CYS A 39 -3.29 5.15 -2.61
N LYS A 40 -3.93 5.32 -1.44
CA LYS A 40 -4.63 4.26 -0.70
C LYS A 40 -3.77 3.04 -0.34
N LEU A 41 -2.45 3.20 -0.35
CA LEU A 41 -1.51 2.18 0.12
C LEU A 41 -1.40 2.22 1.65
N ALA A 42 -1.32 1.04 2.25
CA ALA A 42 -1.14 0.89 3.68
C ALA A 42 0.32 1.18 4.08
N VAL A 43 0.50 1.98 5.12
CA VAL A 43 1.81 2.46 5.60
C VAL A 43 1.93 2.30 7.11
N CYS A 44 3.14 1.96 7.57
CA CYS A 44 3.46 1.96 9.00
C CYS A 44 3.79 3.38 9.48
N GLU A 45 3.97 3.54 10.80
CA GLU A 45 4.19 4.85 11.40
C GLU A 45 5.50 5.51 10.97
N GLU A 46 6.50 4.73 10.57
CA GLU A 46 7.78 5.24 10.08
C GLU A 46 7.72 5.71 8.62
N HIS A 47 6.87 5.07 7.81
CA HIS A 47 6.71 5.40 6.38
C HIS A 47 5.48 6.27 6.09
N GLN A 48 4.80 6.75 7.13
CA GLN A 48 3.70 7.71 7.01
C GLN A 48 4.20 9.12 7.34
N GLN A 49 3.90 10.06 6.46
CA GLN A 49 4.15 11.48 6.65
C GLN A 49 2.82 12.15 6.97
N LYS A 50 2.77 12.89 8.09
CA LYS A 50 1.62 13.73 8.45
C LYS A 50 1.81 15.10 7.80
N GLU A 51 1.43 15.18 6.54
CA GLU A 51 1.45 16.43 5.81
C GLU A 51 0.22 17.27 6.18
N ARG A 52 0.48 18.52 6.54
CA ARG A 52 -0.56 19.50 6.76
C ARG A 52 -0.69 20.33 5.50
N GLU A 53 -1.78 20.11 4.76
CA GLU A 53 -2.04 20.87 3.55
C GLU A 53 -2.05 22.38 3.87
N PRO A 54 -1.24 23.20 3.17
CA PRO A 54 -1.16 24.63 3.46
C PRO A 54 -2.47 25.36 3.15
N VAL A 55 -3.24 24.86 2.17
CA VAL A 55 -4.47 25.48 1.67
C VAL A 55 -5.67 25.14 2.55
N THR A 56 -5.91 23.85 2.80
CA THR A 56 -7.11 23.38 3.52
C THR A 56 -6.90 23.31 5.03
N LYS A 57 -5.65 23.37 5.51
CA LYS A 57 -5.24 23.12 6.91
C LYS A 57 -5.67 21.75 7.44
N ILE A 58 -6.08 20.84 6.56
CA ILE A 58 -6.43 19.46 6.89
C ILE A 58 -5.13 18.67 6.96
N SER A 59 -4.97 17.91 8.05
CA SER A 59 -3.87 16.96 8.17
C SER A 59 -4.25 15.68 7.44
N MET A 60 -3.52 15.35 6.38
CA MET A 60 -3.69 14.08 5.66
C MET A 60 -2.48 13.19 5.94
N ILE A 61 -2.74 11.89 6.13
CA ILE A 61 -1.67 10.89 6.17
C ILE A 61 -1.28 10.58 4.72
N LEU A 62 -0.01 10.76 4.39
CA LEU A 62 0.55 10.40 3.10
C LEU A 62 1.67 9.38 3.28
N CYS A 63 1.94 8.57 2.26
CA CYS A 63 3.18 7.81 2.20
C CYS A 63 4.34 8.74 1.81
N ASP A 64 5.57 8.30 2.08
CA ASP A 64 6.78 9.07 1.80
C ASP A 64 6.86 9.58 0.35
N GLU A 65 6.57 8.70 -0.63
CA GLU A 65 6.52 9.08 -2.05
C GLU A 65 5.46 10.15 -2.37
N CYS A 66 4.29 10.06 -1.75
CA CYS A 66 3.25 11.06 -1.96
C CYS A 66 3.60 12.38 -1.28
N ALA A 67 4.20 12.34 -0.09
CA ALA A 67 4.61 13.52 0.65
C ALA A 67 5.71 14.29 -0.10
N ASP A 68 6.72 13.58 -0.64
CA ASP A 68 7.78 14.20 -1.45
C ASP A 68 7.19 14.92 -2.69
N TYR A 69 6.26 14.26 -3.38
CA TYR A 69 5.54 14.86 -4.50
C TYR A 69 4.74 16.13 -4.10
N TYR A 70 4.12 16.14 -2.91
CA TYR A 70 3.38 17.31 -2.43
C TYR A 70 4.31 18.44 -1.98
N ASP A 71 5.41 18.15 -1.29
CA ASP A 71 6.40 19.16 -0.89
C ASP A 71 6.96 19.89 -2.12
N GLY A 72 7.32 19.14 -3.17
CA GLY A 72 7.78 19.72 -4.44
C GLY A 72 6.73 20.56 -5.17
N LEU A 73 5.43 20.25 -5.02
CA LEU A 73 4.34 21.08 -5.57
C LEU A 73 4.08 22.35 -4.76
N VAL A 74 4.28 22.29 -3.43
CA VAL A 74 4.03 23.41 -2.52
C VAL A 74 5.19 24.40 -2.53
N ARG A 75 6.42 23.94 -2.77
CA ARG A 75 7.64 24.75 -2.83
C ARG A 75 8.36 24.58 -4.18
N PRO A 76 7.80 25.10 -5.28
CA PRO A 76 8.57 25.24 -6.51
C PRO A 76 9.66 26.30 -6.27
N ASP A 77 10.93 25.91 -6.44
CA ASP A 77 12.09 26.82 -6.47
C ASP A 77 11.92 27.92 -7.55
#